data_AF-A0A9E5LMB5-F1
#
_entry.id   AF-A0A9E5LMB5-F1
#
_cell.length_a   1.000
_cell.length_b   1.000
_cell.length_c   1.000
_cell.angle_alpha   90.00
_cell.angle_beta   90.00
_cell.angle_gamma   90.00
#
_symmetry.space_group_name_H-M   'P 1'
#
loop_
_entity.id
_entity.type
_entity.pdbx_description
1 polymer ?
#
loop_
_entity_poly.entity_id
_entity_poly.type
_entity_poly.pdbx_seq_one_letter_code
_entity_poly.pdbx_strand_id
1 'polypeptide(L)'
;MNSIQRILSIAALIGSTFVLTACERPPIESVQNGFRGTGMAMVYNPRTLEAQAEKNEAPAGIPADPNGPKAGAVYKNVKVLGNLSVAH
;
A
#
# COMPACT_ATOMS: atom_id res chain seq x y z
N MET A 1 -6.37 -43.85 27.84
CA MET A 1 -6.07 -42.97 26.69
C MET A 1 -4.56 -42.79 26.62
N ASN A 2 -3.92 -43.37 25.61
CA ASN A 2 -2.47 -43.57 25.58
C ASN A 2 -1.72 -42.24 25.35
N SER A 3 -0.52 -42.10 25.93
CA SER A 3 0.31 -40.89 25.84
C SER A 3 0.58 -40.47 24.39
N ILE A 4 0.73 -41.44 23.48
CA ILE A 4 0.91 -41.21 22.03
C ILE A 4 -0.33 -40.57 21.39
N GLN A 5 -1.53 -41.04 21.75
CA GLN A 5 -2.77 -40.44 21.24
C GLN A 5 -2.91 -38.98 21.70
N ARG A 6 -2.53 -38.68 22.95
CA ARG A 6 -2.55 -37.30 23.47
C ARG A 6 -1.59 -36.38 22.69
N ILE A 7 -0.38 -36.86 22.39
CA ILE A 7 0.61 -36.09 21.62
C ILE A 7 0.11 -35.80 20.21
N LEU A 8 -0.45 -36.80 19.52
CA LEU A 8 -1.00 -36.63 18.17
C LEU A 8 -2.17 -35.66 18.13
N SER A 9 -3.08 -35.71 19.12
CA SER A 9 -4.20 -34.77 19.21
C SER A 9 -3.73 -33.33 19.43
N ILE A 10 -2.71 -33.10 20.28
CA ILE A 10 -2.15 -31.76 20.51
C ILE A 10 -1.46 -31.25 19.24
N ALA A 11 -0.67 -32.09 18.58
CA ALA A 11 0.00 -31.74 17.33
C ALA A 11 -1.00 -31.36 16.22
N ALA A 12 -2.11 -32.10 16.11
CA ALA A 12 -3.17 -31.79 15.15
C ALA A 12 -3.85 -30.44 15.45
N LEU A 13 -4.08 -30.12 16.72
CA LEU A 13 -4.73 -28.87 17.15
C LEU A 13 -3.82 -27.66 16.95
N ILE A 14 -2.51 -27.81 17.20
CA ILE A 14 -1.53 -26.78 16.86
C ILE A 14 -1.45 -26.62 15.33
N GLY A 15 -1.36 -27.74 14.60
CA GLY A 15 -1.31 -27.76 13.14
C GLY A 15 -2.48 -27.03 12.49
N SER A 16 -3.71 -27.19 13.00
CA SER A 16 -4.89 -26.52 12.45
C SER A 16 -4.85 -24.99 12.61
N THR A 17 -4.25 -24.47 13.70
CA THR A 17 -4.10 -23.02 13.87
C THR A 17 -3.16 -22.39 12.84
N PHE A 18 -2.09 -23.09 12.45
CA PHE A 18 -1.18 -22.62 11.40
C PHE A 18 -1.86 -22.54 10.03
N VAL A 19 -2.77 -23.47 9.73
CA VAL A 19 -3.52 -23.49 8.46
C VAL A 19 -4.53 -22.33 8.36
N LEU A 20 -5.02 -21.81 9.49
CA LEU A 20 -6.01 -20.72 9.53
C LEU A 20 -5.39 -19.30 9.50
N THR A 21 -4.07 -19.19 9.37
CA THR A 21 -3.37 -17.88 9.33
C THR A 21 -3.71 -17.01 8.12
N ALA A 22 -4.29 -17.60 7.06
CA ALA A 22 -4.73 -16.88 5.87
C ALA A 22 -6.05 -16.10 6.07
N CYS A 23 -6.76 -16.29 7.19
CA CYS A 23 -7.99 -15.55 7.48
C CYS A 23 -7.70 -14.20 8.14
N GLU A 24 -8.23 -13.12 7.57
CA GLU A 24 -8.16 -11.80 8.19
C GLU A 24 -9.27 -11.62 9.24
N ARG A 25 -8.90 -11.15 10.44
CA ARG A 25 -9.89 -10.92 11.52
C ARG A 25 -10.75 -9.67 11.24
N PRO A 26 -12.07 -9.70 11.52
CA PRO A 26 -12.90 -8.50 11.55
C PRO A 26 -12.44 -7.46 12.59
N PRO A 27 -12.82 -6.18 12.46
CA PRO A 27 -13.73 -5.59 11.47
C PRO A 27 -13.09 -5.38 10.08
N ILE A 28 -13.93 -5.34 9.05
CA ILE A 28 -13.59 -4.94 7.67
C ILE A 28 -14.37 -3.68 7.31
N GLU A 29 -13.87 -2.93 6.32
CA GLU A 29 -14.56 -1.79 5.72
C GLU A 29 -14.91 -2.11 4.27
N SER A 30 -16.10 -1.68 3.81
CA SER A 30 -16.54 -1.90 2.44
C SER A 30 -16.98 -0.60 1.78
N VAL A 31 -16.56 -0.41 0.52
CA VAL A 31 -16.93 0.74 -0.31
C VAL A 31 -17.67 0.23 -1.54
N GLN A 32 -18.91 0.66 -1.72
CA GLN A 32 -19.71 0.30 -2.89
C GLN A 32 -19.28 1.13 -4.10
N ASN A 33 -18.82 0.46 -5.15
CA ASN A 33 -18.30 1.07 -6.39
C ASN A 33 -19.22 0.85 -7.61
N GLY A 34 -20.45 0.35 -7.41
CA GLY A 34 -21.42 0.15 -8.49
C GLY A 34 -22.87 0.33 -8.05
N PHE A 35 -23.81 0.04 -8.95
CA PHE A 35 -25.25 0.13 -8.66
C PHE A 35 -25.67 -0.86 -7.55
N ARG A 36 -26.68 -0.49 -6.74
CA ARG A 36 -27.15 -1.33 -5.64
C ARG A 36 -27.58 -2.72 -6.14
N GLY A 37 -27.14 -3.75 -5.44
CA GLY A 37 -27.43 -5.15 -5.79
C GLY A 37 -26.51 -5.77 -6.84
N THR A 38 -25.53 -5.05 -7.41
CA THR A 38 -24.58 -5.64 -8.36
C THR A 38 -23.39 -6.34 -7.68
N GLY A 39 -23.22 -6.17 -6.37
CA GLY A 39 -22.09 -6.74 -5.62
C GLY A 39 -20.74 -6.07 -5.90
N MET A 40 -20.72 -4.96 -6.65
CA MET A 40 -19.50 -4.21 -6.93
C MET A 40 -19.05 -3.43 -5.69
N ALA A 41 -18.29 -4.08 -4.82
CA ALA A 41 -17.74 -3.48 -3.62
C ALA A 41 -16.24 -3.79 -3.48
N MET A 42 -15.49 -2.84 -2.94
CA MET A 42 -14.13 -3.05 -2.47
C MET A 42 -14.18 -3.34 -0.98
N VAL A 43 -13.47 -4.36 -0.53
CA VAL A 43 -13.40 -4.77 0.88
C VAL A 43 -11.97 -4.60 1.36
N TYR A 44 -11.78 -3.75 2.37
CA TYR A 44 -10.50 -3.42 2.93
C TYR A 44 -10.41 -3.89 4.39
N ASN A 45 -9.20 -4.26 4.80
CA ASN A 45 -8.86 -4.44 6.19
C ASN A 45 -8.16 -3.16 6.68
N PRO A 46 -8.78 -2.42 7.61
CA PRO A 46 -8.28 -1.10 8.01
C PRO A 46 -6.86 -1.18 8.56
N ARG A 47 -6.50 -2.27 9.25
CA ARG A 47 -5.18 -2.46 9.84
C ARG A 47 -4.08 -2.63 8.81
N THR A 48 -4.36 -3.31 7.70
CA THR A 48 -3.37 -3.49 6.62
C THR A 48 -3.29 -2.24 5.75
N LEU A 49 -4.40 -1.50 5.61
CA LEU A 49 -4.44 -0.22 4.90
C LEU A 49 -3.60 0.85 5.63
N GLU A 50 -3.77 1.01 6.93
CA GLU A 50 -2.97 1.94 7.76
C GLU A 50 -1.48 1.64 7.66
N ALA A 51 -1.09 0.38 7.80
CA ALA A 51 0.30 -0.05 7.67
C ALA A 51 0.87 0.14 6.24
N GLN A 52 0.01 0.18 5.22
CA GLN A 52 0.40 0.52 3.85
C GLN A 52 0.54 2.02 3.65
N ALA A 53 -0.30 2.84 4.27
CA ALA A 53 -0.26 4.29 4.13
C ALA A 53 1.11 4.86 4.55
N GLU A 54 1.64 4.41 5.69
CA GLU A 54 2.98 4.80 6.17
C GLU A 54 4.09 4.43 5.16
N LYS A 55 3.99 3.26 4.52
CA LYS A 55 5.00 2.80 3.55
C LYS A 55 4.94 3.52 2.20
N ASN A 56 3.84 4.22 1.92
CA ASN A 56 3.59 4.91 0.66
C ASN A 56 3.53 6.42 0.84
N GLU A 57 4.10 6.96 1.92
CA GLU A 57 4.18 8.40 2.12
C GLU A 57 4.99 9.06 0.98
N ALA A 58 4.39 10.08 0.36
CA ALA A 58 5.05 10.81 -0.71
C ALA A 58 6.19 11.68 -0.15
N PRO A 59 7.35 11.76 -0.84
CA PRO A 59 8.41 12.68 -0.43
C PRO A 59 7.92 14.12 -0.42
N ALA A 60 8.44 14.93 0.51
CA ALA A 60 8.18 16.35 0.53
C ALA A 60 8.70 17.03 -0.75
N GLY A 61 7.90 17.94 -1.30
CA GLY A 61 8.31 18.75 -2.46
C GLY A 61 9.43 19.72 -2.10
N ILE A 62 10.40 19.88 -2.99
CA ILE A 62 11.48 20.87 -2.84
C ILE A 62 11.02 22.17 -3.51
N PRO A 63 11.04 23.31 -2.81
CA PRO A 63 10.67 24.58 -3.42
C PRO A 63 11.74 25.02 -4.42
N ALA A 64 11.29 25.53 -5.56
CA ALA A 64 12.13 26.11 -6.60
C ALA A 64 11.59 27.48 -7.01
N ASP A 65 12.49 28.44 -7.26
CA ASP A 65 12.11 29.76 -7.76
C ASP A 65 11.74 29.65 -9.25
N PRO A 66 10.48 29.98 -9.65
CA PRO A 66 10.07 29.93 -11.05
C PRO A 66 10.67 31.06 -11.91
N ASN A 67 11.34 32.04 -11.29
CA ASN A 67 11.88 33.21 -11.96
C ASN A 67 13.31 32.99 -12.47
N GLY A 68 13.76 33.90 -13.35
CA GLY A 68 15.10 33.88 -13.91
C GLY A 68 15.16 33.34 -15.36
N PRO A 69 16.39 33.25 -15.92
CA PRO A 69 16.57 32.83 -17.31
C PRO A 69 16.15 31.37 -17.49
N LYS A 70 15.72 31.06 -18.72
CA LYS A 70 15.28 29.70 -19.09
C LYS A 70 16.48 28.76 -19.23
N ALA A 71 16.34 27.52 -18.75
CA ALA A 71 17.38 26.51 -18.79
C ALA A 71 17.92 26.27 -20.22
N GLY A 72 17.04 26.34 -21.24
CA GLY A 72 17.44 26.21 -22.65
C GLY A 72 18.28 27.36 -23.20
N ALA A 73 18.24 28.53 -22.55
CA ALA A 73 19.07 29.68 -22.91
C ALA A 73 20.45 29.66 -22.23
N VAL A 74 20.61 28.92 -21.13
CA VAL A 74 21.83 28.91 -20.31
C VAL A 74 22.65 27.64 -20.52
N TYR A 75 22.00 26.48 -20.66
CA TYR A 75 22.66 25.18 -20.79
C TYR A 75 22.72 24.71 -22.25
N LYS A 76 23.78 23.96 -22.58
CA LYS A 76 24.15 23.68 -23.98
C LYS A 76 23.38 22.54 -24.65
N ASN A 77 22.69 21.68 -23.90
CA ASN A 77 22.06 20.46 -24.46
C ASN A 77 20.73 20.12 -23.77
N VAL A 78 19.88 21.14 -23.55
CA VAL A 78 18.54 20.94 -22.98
C VAL A 78 17.54 20.68 -24.11
N LYS A 79 17.03 19.45 -24.18
CA LYS A 79 16.11 19.01 -25.26
C LYS A 79 14.63 18.98 -24.85
N VAL A 80 14.35 18.94 -23.55
CA VAL A 80 12.98 18.81 -23.01
C VAL A 80 12.69 19.92 -22.00
N LEU A 81 13.52 20.04 -20.96
CA LEU A 81 13.30 20.96 -19.83
C LEU A 81 13.71 22.42 -20.12
N GLY A 82 13.66 22.85 -21.38
CA GLY A 82 14.18 24.15 -21.81
C GLY A 82 13.44 25.35 -21.22
N ASN A 83 12.17 25.17 -20.85
CA ASN A 83 11.26 26.22 -20.38
C ASN A 83 11.25 26.40 -18.86
N LEU A 84 11.95 25.55 -18.11
CA LEU A 84 12.17 25.72 -16.68
C LEU A 84 13.11 26.90 -16.42
N SER A 85 12.96 27.60 -15.30
CA SER A 85 14.00 28.52 -14.82
C SER A 85 15.23 27.72 -14.42
N VAL A 86 16.41 28.36 -14.38
CA VAL A 86 17.65 27.68 -13.94
C VAL A 86 17.55 27.12 -12.51
N ALA A 87 16.72 27.72 -11.65
CA ALA A 87 16.54 27.29 -10.26
C ALA A 87 15.44 26.21 -10.07
N HIS A 88 14.77 25.78 -11.15
CA HIS A 88 13.72 24.75 -11.16
C HIS A 88 14.26 23.40 -11.64
#